data_AF-A0A352Z358-F1
#
_entry.id   AF-A0A352Z358-F1
#
_cell.length_a   1.000
_cell.length_b   1.000
_cell.length_c   1.000
_cell.angle_alpha   90.00
_cell.angle_beta   90.00
_cell.angle_gamma   90.00
#
_symmetry.space_group_name_H-M   'P 1'
#
loop_
_entity.id
_entity.type
_entity.pdbx_description
1 polymer ?
#
loop_
_entity_poly.entity_id
_entity_poly.type
_entity_poly.pdbx_seq_one_letter_code
_entity_poly.pdbx_strand_id
1 'polypeptide(L)'
;MKILYQFLLLTGTLTIVIIFPSCRVVLLEKNLPGPEKLKTYVSEFNANDIENVVNHIPNAYAAEWMGRNVPLFECPDKYIERTYYFRWWTYRKHIKNTPDGFVITEFLPQVSWSKKHNTINCSAGHHFYEGRWIHDKGYLDDYARFYFGKGGDPGGVTKVYSHWLTDGIYA
;
A
#
# COMPACT_ATOMS: atom_id res chain seq x y z
N MET A 1 33.37 16.06 25.83
CA MET A 1 32.02 16.55 25.51
C MET A 1 31.02 15.70 26.26
N LYS A 2 30.49 16.17 27.40
CA LYS A 2 29.56 15.40 28.23
C LYS A 2 28.14 15.76 27.80
N ILE A 3 27.39 14.77 27.29
CA ILE A 3 25.96 14.90 27.00
C ILE A 3 25.24 14.68 28.33
N LEU A 4 24.54 15.69 28.85
CA LEU A 4 23.62 15.52 29.97
C LEU A 4 22.23 15.24 29.40
N TYR A 5 21.67 14.08 29.77
CA TYR A 5 20.26 13.75 29.53
C TYR A 5 19.48 14.14 30.78
N GLN A 6 18.50 15.04 30.64
CA GLN A 6 17.55 15.33 31.70
C GLN A 6 16.14 15.03 31.20
N PHE A 7 15.55 13.97 31.76
CA PHE A 7 14.18 13.56 31.47
C PHE A 7 13.23 14.37 32.36
N LEU A 8 12.33 15.14 31.76
CA LEU A 8 11.20 15.75 32.46
C LEU A 8 9.92 15.09 31.96
N LEU A 9 9.28 14.30 32.82
CA LEU A 9 7.98 13.70 32.55
C LEU A 9 6.89 14.71 32.91
N LEU A 10 6.34 15.38 31.90
CA LEU A 10 5.06 16.08 32.01
C LEU A 10 4.10 15.44 31.00
N THR A 11 3.07 14.79 31.54
CA THR A 11 1.87 14.29 30.84
C THR A 11 2.15 13.40 29.61
N GLY A 12 2.46 12.12 29.85
CA GLY A 12 2.07 11.01 28.96
C GLY A 12 2.70 10.89 27.56
N THR A 13 3.50 11.84 27.08
CA THR A 13 4.22 11.74 25.81
C THR A 13 5.73 11.83 26.04
N LEU A 14 6.47 10.85 25.51
CA LEU A 14 7.93 10.87 25.49
C LEU A 14 8.40 11.88 24.44
N THR A 15 8.58 13.14 24.82
CA THR A 15 9.18 14.16 23.96
C THR A 15 10.69 14.16 24.17
N ILE A 16 11.45 13.68 23.18
CA ILE A 16 12.90 13.86 23.15
C ILE A 16 13.18 15.26 22.61
N VAL A 17 13.58 16.18 23.48
CA VAL A 17 14.03 17.52 23.10
C VAL A 17 15.54 17.47 22.85
N ILE A 18 15.97 17.44 21.59
CA ILE A 18 17.37 17.63 21.22
C ILE A 18 17.58 19.13 21.01
N ILE A 19 18.29 19.78 21.93
CA ILE A 19 18.63 21.21 21.82
C ILE A 19 19.93 21.35 21.02
N PHE A 20 19.84 21.80 19.77
CA PHE A 20 20.98 22.33 19.02
C PHE A 20 20.91 23.88 18.98
N PRO A 21 22.00 24.64 19.19
CA PRO A 21 21.92 26.09 19.41
C PRO A 21 21.70 26.95 18.15
N SER A 22 21.38 26.39 16.98
CA SER A 22 21.39 27.18 15.72
C SER A 22 20.30 26.83 14.69
N CYS A 23 19.41 25.88 14.98
CA CYS A 23 18.39 25.50 14.00
C CYS A 23 17.04 25.34 14.70
N ARG A 24 16.12 26.28 14.47
CA ARG A 24 14.70 26.08 14.76
C ARG A 24 14.19 25.02 13.78
N VAL A 25 14.21 23.76 14.20
CA VAL A 25 13.30 22.77 13.62
C VAL A 25 11.90 23.15 14.14
N VAL A 26 11.15 23.89 13.33
CA VAL A 26 9.70 23.98 13.53
C VAL A 26 9.18 22.61 13.19
N LEU A 27 8.87 21.82 14.22
CA LEU A 27 8.09 20.60 14.08
C LEU A 27 6.72 21.02 13.51
N LEU A 28 6.56 20.94 12.18
CA LEU A 28 5.25 20.98 11.53
C LEU A 28 4.54 19.63 11.79
N GLU A 29 4.28 19.32 13.05
CA GLU A 29 3.31 18.32 13.43
C GLU A 29 1.96 19.01 13.60
N LYS A 30 1.19 19.06 12.51
CA LYS A 30 -0.29 19.14 12.43
C LYS A 30 -0.66 19.79 11.12
N ASN A 31 -0.82 18.96 10.09
CA ASN A 31 -1.77 19.13 8.98
C ASN A 31 -1.75 17.90 8.05
N LEU A 32 -1.42 16.71 8.55
CA LEU A 32 -1.72 15.51 7.76
C LEU A 32 -3.24 15.43 7.64
N PRO A 33 -3.79 15.30 6.42
CA PRO A 33 -5.23 15.29 6.23
C PRO A 33 -5.81 14.14 7.04
N GLY A 34 -6.80 14.43 7.88
CA GLY A 34 -7.45 13.40 8.67
C GLY A 34 -8.16 12.36 7.78
N PRO A 35 -8.55 11.20 8.35
CA PRO A 35 -9.28 10.14 7.64
C PRO A 35 -10.53 10.62 6.89
N GLU A 36 -11.10 11.77 7.29
CA GLU A 36 -12.26 12.39 6.66
C GLU A 36 -12.03 12.81 5.20
N LYS A 37 -10.85 13.33 4.85
CA LYS A 37 -10.55 13.75 3.46
C LYS A 37 -10.51 12.55 2.51
N LEU A 38 -9.94 11.44 3.00
CA LEU A 38 -9.89 10.16 2.30
C LEU A 38 -11.30 9.61 2.04
N LYS A 39 -12.20 9.70 3.02
CA LYS A 39 -13.61 9.28 2.85
C LYS A 39 -14.29 10.04 1.72
N THR A 40 -14.04 11.34 1.56
CA THR A 40 -14.59 12.13 0.45
C THR A 40 -14.16 11.58 -0.90
N TYR A 41 -12.86 11.37 -1.12
CA TYR A 41 -12.34 10.80 -2.37
C TYR A 41 -12.92 9.43 -2.66
N VAL A 42 -12.89 8.53 -1.68
CA VAL A 42 -13.40 7.17 -1.85
C VAL A 42 -14.90 7.16 -2.13
N SER A 43 -15.69 8.03 -1.49
CA SER A 43 -17.12 8.13 -1.76
C SER A 43 -17.39 8.57 -3.20
N GLU A 44 -16.61 9.53 -3.71
CA GLU A 44 -16.69 9.95 -5.11
C GLU A 44 -16.32 8.81 -6.06
N PHE A 45 -15.23 8.08 -5.81
CA PHE A 45 -14.81 6.97 -6.66
C PHE A 45 -15.85 5.86 -6.68
N ASN A 46 -16.36 5.46 -5.50
CA ASN A 46 -17.39 4.44 -5.36
C ASN A 46 -18.69 4.82 -6.08
N ALA A 47 -19.10 6.09 -6.04
CA ALA A 47 -20.32 6.56 -6.72
C ALA A 47 -20.19 6.53 -8.26
N ASN A 48 -18.97 6.55 -8.78
CA ASN A 48 -18.66 6.53 -10.21
C ASN A 48 -18.16 5.16 -10.70
N ASP A 49 -18.21 4.13 -9.85
CA ASP A 49 -17.77 2.77 -10.18
C ASP A 49 -18.97 1.82 -10.21
N ILE A 50 -18.95 0.88 -11.15
CA ILE A 50 -19.83 -0.29 -11.15
C ILE A 50 -18.94 -1.47 -10.75
N GLU A 51 -19.01 -1.86 -9.47
CA GLU A 51 -18.10 -2.85 -8.90
C GLU A 51 -18.43 -4.28 -9.39
N ASN A 52 -17.96 -4.61 -10.59
CA ASN A 52 -18.26 -5.87 -11.27
C ASN A 52 -17.50 -7.08 -10.70
N VAL A 53 -16.29 -6.85 -10.18
CA VAL A 53 -15.45 -7.89 -9.60
C VAL A 53 -14.97 -7.45 -8.22
N VAL A 54 -15.29 -8.26 -7.23
CA VAL A 54 -14.90 -8.05 -5.83
C VAL A 54 -13.89 -9.11 -5.44
N ASN A 55 -12.67 -8.70 -5.11
CA ASN A 55 -11.65 -9.58 -4.52
C ASN A 55 -11.71 -9.51 -2.98
N HIS A 56 -10.57 -9.36 -2.30
CA HIS A 56 -10.53 -9.42 -0.83
C HIS A 56 -11.27 -8.25 -0.18
N ILE A 57 -11.30 -7.09 -0.84
CA ILE A 57 -11.71 -5.85 -0.19
C ILE A 57 -12.68 -5.06 -1.12
N PRO A 58 -14.00 -5.07 -0.85
CA PRO A 58 -15.05 -4.41 -1.69
C PRO A 58 -15.19 -2.92 -1.44
N ASN A 59 -15.67 -2.12 -2.39
CA ASN A 59 -15.77 -0.65 -2.30
C ASN A 59 -16.30 -0.11 -0.96
N ALA A 60 -17.25 -0.81 -0.34
CA ALA A 60 -17.79 -0.49 0.99
C ALA A 60 -16.72 -0.32 2.09
N TYR A 61 -15.61 -1.06 2.03
CA TYR A 61 -14.50 -1.01 2.98
C TYR A 61 -13.25 -0.31 2.43
N ALA A 62 -13.37 0.45 1.33
CA ALA A 62 -12.22 1.09 0.70
C ALA A 62 -11.57 2.17 1.56
N ALA A 63 -12.37 3.09 2.12
CA ALA A 63 -11.87 4.18 2.93
C ALA A 63 -11.22 3.69 4.22
N GLU A 64 -11.83 2.71 4.88
CA GLU A 64 -11.28 2.12 6.11
C GLU A 64 -9.95 1.42 5.85
N TRP A 65 -9.88 0.58 4.82
CA TRP A 65 -8.64 -0.11 4.47
C TRP A 65 -7.54 0.88 4.09
N MET A 66 -7.84 1.86 3.24
CA MET A 66 -6.87 2.88 2.82
C MET A 66 -6.37 3.68 4.03
N GLY A 67 -7.25 4.06 4.96
CA GLY A 67 -6.85 4.80 6.16
C GLY A 67 -5.92 4.02 7.09
N ARG A 68 -5.96 2.68 7.06
CA ARG A 68 -5.05 1.81 7.82
C ARG A 68 -3.75 1.46 7.09
N ASN A 69 -3.73 1.57 5.77
CA ASN A 69 -2.70 0.94 4.94
C ASN A 69 -1.91 1.90 4.05
N VAL A 70 -2.50 3.02 3.65
CA VAL A 70 -1.96 3.89 2.61
C VAL A 70 -1.35 5.15 3.24
N PRO A 71 -0.14 5.58 2.83
CA PRO A 71 0.40 6.86 3.27
C PRO A 71 -0.53 8.02 2.87
N LEU A 72 -0.73 8.96 3.78
CA LEU A 72 -1.58 10.12 3.49
C LEU A 72 -0.75 11.17 2.74
N PHE A 73 -1.34 11.70 1.66
CA PHE A 73 -0.70 12.70 0.81
C PHE A 73 -1.61 13.91 0.63
N GLU A 74 -1.01 15.09 0.63
CA GLU A 74 -1.71 16.30 0.23
C GLU A 74 -0.82 17.26 -0.54
N CYS A 75 -1.44 17.99 -1.47
CA CYS A 75 -0.80 19.09 -2.16
C CYS A 75 -1.84 20.13 -2.64
N PRO A 76 -1.37 21.32 -3.06
CA PRO A 76 -2.26 22.34 -3.63
C PRO A 76 -2.94 21.91 -4.93
N ASP A 77 -2.32 21.01 -5.71
CA ASP A 77 -2.87 20.49 -6.95
C ASP A 77 -3.86 19.34 -6.69
N LYS A 78 -5.16 19.62 -6.87
CA LYS A 78 -6.22 18.66 -6.61
C LYS A 78 -6.29 17.52 -7.62
N TYR A 79 -5.72 17.67 -8.81
CA TYR A 79 -5.64 16.59 -9.77
C TYR A 79 -4.59 15.56 -9.35
N ILE A 80 -3.42 16.03 -8.91
CA ILE A 80 -2.37 15.15 -8.37
C ILE A 80 -2.85 14.45 -7.10
N GLU A 81 -3.44 15.19 -6.15
CA GLU A 81 -3.99 14.64 -4.91
C GLU A 81 -5.08 13.59 -5.20
N ARG A 82 -6.03 13.88 -6.10
CA ARG A 82 -7.07 12.91 -6.51
C ARG A 82 -6.46 11.66 -7.15
N THR A 83 -5.50 11.83 -8.06
CA THR A 83 -4.85 10.72 -8.77
C THR A 83 -4.12 9.81 -7.79
N TYR A 84 -3.45 10.38 -6.79
CA TYR A 84 -2.79 9.63 -5.72
C TYR A 84 -3.76 8.68 -5.01
N TYR A 85 -4.88 9.20 -4.51
CA TYR A 85 -5.87 8.38 -3.81
C TYR A 85 -6.60 7.42 -4.75
N PHE A 86 -6.85 7.80 -6.00
CA PHE A 86 -7.48 6.93 -6.99
C PHE A 86 -6.61 5.70 -7.31
N ARG A 87 -5.29 5.87 -7.43
CA ARG A 87 -4.36 4.75 -7.67
C ARG A 87 -4.39 3.74 -6.52
N TRP A 88 -4.41 4.21 -5.29
CA TRP A 88 -4.51 3.35 -4.12
C TRP A 88 -5.86 2.65 -3.99
N TRP A 89 -6.95 3.37 -4.27
CA TRP A 89 -8.29 2.80 -4.33
C TRP A 89 -8.37 1.68 -5.40
N THR A 90 -7.71 1.89 -6.54
CA THR A 90 -7.63 0.90 -7.63
C THR A 90 -6.76 -0.29 -7.25
N TYR A 91 -5.52 -0.06 -6.77
CA TYR A 91 -4.56 -1.11 -6.40
C TYR A 91 -5.16 -2.12 -5.43
N ARG A 92 -5.87 -1.63 -4.41
CA ARG A 92 -6.60 -2.43 -3.44
C ARG A 92 -7.51 -3.49 -4.07
N LYS A 93 -8.21 -3.15 -5.17
CA LYS A 93 -9.11 -4.10 -5.85
C LYS A 93 -8.37 -5.33 -6.37
N HIS A 94 -7.07 -5.23 -6.60
CA HIS A 94 -6.22 -6.33 -7.08
C HIS A 94 -5.69 -7.22 -5.95
N ILE A 95 -5.88 -6.84 -4.68
CA ILE A 95 -5.55 -7.70 -3.55
C ILE A 95 -6.56 -8.83 -3.47
N LYS A 96 -6.10 -10.05 -3.74
CA LYS A 96 -6.94 -11.25 -3.78
C LYS A 96 -6.45 -12.25 -2.74
N ASN A 97 -7.37 -12.69 -1.88
CA ASN A 97 -7.12 -13.78 -0.96
C ASN A 97 -7.28 -15.12 -1.69
N THR A 98 -6.35 -16.06 -1.47
CA THR A 98 -6.35 -17.37 -2.11
C THR A 98 -5.96 -18.46 -1.11
N PRO A 99 -6.18 -19.75 -1.40
CA PRO A 99 -5.67 -20.83 -0.55
C PRO A 99 -4.14 -20.83 -0.35
N ASP A 100 -3.40 -20.12 -1.21
CA ASP A 100 -1.94 -20.05 -1.20
C ASP A 100 -1.42 -18.69 -0.67
N GLY A 101 -2.28 -17.95 0.05
CA GLY A 101 -2.01 -16.61 0.55
C GLY A 101 -2.49 -15.50 -0.39
N PHE A 102 -2.17 -14.26 -0.05
CA PHE A 102 -2.53 -13.11 -0.87
C PHE A 102 -1.73 -13.03 -2.17
N VAL A 103 -2.40 -12.63 -3.26
CA VAL A 103 -1.79 -12.28 -4.54
C VAL A 103 -2.29 -10.95 -5.04
N ILE A 104 -1.51 -10.31 -5.92
CA ILE A 104 -1.91 -9.08 -6.63
C ILE A 104 -2.19 -9.42 -8.10
N THR A 105 -3.44 -9.29 -8.55
CA THR A 105 -3.82 -9.57 -9.95
C THR A 105 -3.45 -8.41 -10.89
N GLU A 106 -3.30 -8.68 -12.18
CA GLU A 106 -3.14 -7.63 -13.20
C GLU A 106 -4.49 -7.20 -13.79
N PHE A 107 -5.36 -8.18 -14.08
CA PHE A 107 -6.74 -7.95 -14.51
C PHE A 107 -7.72 -8.33 -13.40
N LEU A 108 -8.80 -7.55 -13.28
CA LEU A 108 -9.92 -7.91 -12.41
C LEU A 108 -10.71 -9.11 -12.96
N PRO A 109 -11.22 -9.08 -14.20
CA PRO A 109 -11.87 -10.26 -14.77
C PRO A 109 -10.86 -11.39 -15.00
N GLN A 110 -11.36 -12.62 -15.04
CA GLN A 110 -10.56 -13.78 -15.43
C GLN A 110 -10.15 -13.67 -16.90
N VAL A 111 -8.85 -13.80 -17.17
CA VAL A 111 -8.30 -13.79 -18.54
C VAL A 111 -7.63 -15.13 -18.87
N SER A 112 -7.70 -15.56 -20.14
CA SER A 112 -7.28 -16.90 -20.55
C SER A 112 -5.77 -17.13 -20.49
N TRP A 113 -4.97 -16.07 -20.56
CA TRP A 113 -3.50 -16.12 -20.48
C TRP A 113 -2.99 -15.98 -19.03
N SER A 114 -3.88 -15.77 -18.07
CA SER A 114 -3.49 -15.77 -16.66
C SER A 114 -3.05 -17.16 -16.22
N LYS A 115 -2.30 -17.21 -15.12
CA LYS A 115 -1.87 -18.44 -14.48
C LYS A 115 -2.68 -18.64 -13.20
N LYS A 116 -2.16 -19.47 -12.29
CA LYS A 116 -2.82 -19.80 -11.01
C LYS A 116 -3.39 -18.55 -10.35
N HIS A 117 -4.61 -18.63 -9.84
CA HIS A 117 -5.32 -17.52 -9.15
C HIS A 117 -5.55 -16.23 -9.95
N ASN A 118 -5.46 -16.28 -11.29
CA ASN A 118 -5.51 -15.12 -12.19
C ASN A 118 -4.27 -14.21 -12.11
N THR A 119 -3.13 -14.75 -11.66
CA THR A 119 -1.87 -13.98 -11.60
C THR A 119 -1.19 -13.92 -12.97
N ILE A 120 -0.55 -12.79 -13.26
CA ILE A 120 0.33 -12.58 -14.40
C ILE A 120 1.62 -11.96 -13.87
N ASN A 121 2.77 -12.53 -14.23
CA ASN A 121 4.04 -12.12 -13.66
C ASN A 121 4.68 -10.90 -14.36
N CYS A 122 4.15 -10.48 -15.51
CA CYS A 122 4.66 -9.37 -16.32
C CYS A 122 4.82 -8.08 -15.48
N SER A 123 3.75 -7.68 -14.79
CA SER A 123 3.73 -6.48 -13.96
C SER A 123 4.13 -6.72 -12.49
N ALA A 124 4.57 -7.93 -12.13
CA ALA A 124 4.81 -8.27 -10.73
C ALA A 124 5.82 -7.32 -10.07
N GLY A 125 6.89 -6.94 -10.77
CA GLY A 125 7.84 -5.93 -10.28
C GLY A 125 7.15 -4.60 -9.94
N HIS A 126 6.31 -4.08 -10.84
CA HIS A 126 5.51 -2.87 -10.55
C HIS A 126 4.58 -3.03 -9.35
N HIS A 127 3.96 -4.21 -9.19
CA HIS A 127 3.07 -4.48 -8.05
C HIS A 127 3.81 -4.35 -6.71
N PHE A 128 5.06 -4.83 -6.63
CA PHE A 128 5.89 -4.69 -5.43
C PHE A 128 6.34 -3.24 -5.21
N TYR A 129 6.79 -2.56 -6.26
CA TYR A 129 7.23 -1.16 -6.16
C TYR A 129 6.14 -0.21 -5.68
N GLU A 130 4.89 -0.42 -6.10
CA GLU A 130 3.74 0.33 -5.58
C GLU A 130 3.35 -0.17 -4.19
N GLY A 131 3.14 -1.49 -4.05
CA GLY A 131 2.60 -2.09 -2.83
C GLY A 131 3.51 -1.99 -1.61
N ARG A 132 4.83 -1.78 -1.76
CA ARG A 132 5.76 -1.70 -0.61
C ARG A 132 5.43 -0.58 0.37
N TRP A 133 4.69 0.44 -0.08
CA TRP A 133 4.20 1.53 0.74
C TRP A 133 2.96 1.18 1.57
N ILE A 134 2.34 0.02 1.32
CA ILE A 134 1.26 -0.51 2.16
C ILE A 134 1.82 -0.86 3.55
N HIS A 135 1.10 -0.45 4.58
CA HIS A 135 1.51 -0.66 5.97
C HIS A 135 1.44 -2.14 6.39
N ASP A 136 0.34 -2.83 6.07
CA ASP A 136 0.22 -4.27 6.31
C ASP A 136 1.10 -5.07 5.31
N LYS A 137 2.21 -5.60 5.82
CA LYS A 137 3.18 -6.34 5.02
C LYS A 137 2.69 -7.73 4.60
N GLY A 138 1.65 -8.26 5.24
CA GLY A 138 1.14 -9.61 4.97
C GLY A 138 0.76 -9.82 3.50
N TYR A 139 0.20 -8.79 2.84
CA TYR A 139 -0.20 -8.90 1.44
C TYR A 139 0.98 -9.18 0.49
N LEU A 140 2.07 -8.42 0.62
CA LEU A 140 3.23 -8.57 -0.26
C LEU A 140 4.14 -9.73 0.17
N ASP A 141 4.20 -10.02 1.46
CA ASP A 141 4.91 -11.19 1.98
C ASP A 141 4.36 -12.49 1.39
N ASP A 142 3.04 -12.65 1.41
CA ASP A 142 2.39 -13.81 0.80
C ASP A 142 2.55 -13.83 -0.72
N TYR A 143 2.45 -12.67 -1.37
CA TYR A 143 2.64 -12.58 -2.82
C TYR A 143 4.07 -12.93 -3.25
N ALA A 144 5.07 -12.58 -2.44
CA ALA A 144 6.45 -13.00 -2.67
C ALA A 144 6.58 -14.53 -2.47
N ARG A 145 6.07 -15.07 -1.36
CA ARG A 145 6.07 -16.51 -1.08
C ARG A 145 5.38 -17.32 -2.18
N PHE A 146 4.27 -16.80 -2.72
CA PHE A 146 3.54 -17.37 -3.85
C PHE A 146 4.47 -17.61 -5.05
N TYR A 147 5.24 -16.59 -5.47
CA TYR A 147 6.18 -16.73 -6.58
C TYR A 147 7.41 -17.57 -6.26
N PHE A 148 7.80 -17.74 -5.00
CA PHE A 148 8.97 -18.54 -4.61
C PHE A 148 8.63 -19.91 -3.97
N GLY A 149 7.43 -20.42 -4.24
CA GLY A 149 7.10 -21.83 -4.02
C GLY A 149 6.51 -22.18 -2.65
N LYS A 150 6.35 -21.23 -1.73
CA LYS A 150 5.51 -21.44 -0.53
C LYS A 150 4.07 -21.05 -0.87
N GLY A 151 3.32 -22.00 -1.45
CA GLY A 151 1.90 -21.90 -1.81
C GLY A 151 1.63 -21.80 -3.33
N GLY A 152 2.36 -21.00 -4.09
CA GLY A 152 1.88 -20.61 -5.43
C GLY A 152 2.43 -21.40 -6.61
N ASP A 153 3.73 -21.23 -6.84
CA ASP A 153 4.42 -21.63 -8.07
C ASP A 153 5.80 -22.24 -7.80
N PRO A 154 5.88 -23.51 -7.36
CA PRO A 154 7.14 -24.19 -7.04
C PRO A 154 8.01 -24.50 -8.27
N GLY A 155 7.55 -24.19 -9.50
CA GLY A 155 8.21 -24.59 -10.75
C GLY A 155 8.33 -23.49 -11.81
N GLY A 156 8.03 -22.23 -11.49
CA GLY A 156 8.12 -21.13 -12.47
C GLY A 156 7.00 -21.12 -13.53
N VAL A 157 5.96 -21.94 -13.38
CA VAL A 157 4.84 -22.06 -14.33
C VAL A 157 4.06 -20.74 -14.43
N THR A 158 4.10 -19.91 -13.39
CA THR A 158 3.51 -18.57 -13.41
C THR A 158 4.42 -17.52 -14.03
N LYS A 159 5.71 -17.82 -14.26
CA LYS A 159 6.76 -16.89 -14.70
C LYS A 159 7.01 -17.02 -16.20
N VAL A 160 6.03 -16.62 -17.00
CA VAL A 160 6.06 -16.76 -18.48
C VAL A 160 6.43 -15.47 -19.21
N TYR A 161 6.45 -14.33 -18.53
CA TYR A 161 6.92 -13.04 -19.05
C TYR A 161 8.23 -12.60 -18.40
N SER A 162 8.98 -11.70 -19.05
CA SER A 162 10.10 -11.01 -18.41
C SER A 162 9.63 -10.24 -17.17
N HIS A 163 10.40 -10.29 -16.09
CA HIS A 163 10.07 -9.60 -14.84
C HIS A 163 11.32 -9.25 -14.02
N TRP A 164 11.26 -8.19 -13.22
CA TRP A 164 12.29 -7.82 -12.22
C TRP A 164 11.81 -8.05 -10.78
N LEU A 165 10.97 -9.06 -10.58
CA LEU A 165 10.37 -9.44 -9.29
C LEU A 165 11.35 -9.39 -8.10
N THR A 166 12.54 -9.96 -8.24
CA THR A 166 13.54 -10.01 -7.16
C THR A 166 14.05 -8.63 -6.76
N ASP A 167 14.21 -7.74 -7.73
CA ASP A 167 14.56 -6.34 -7.48
C ASP A 167 13.40 -5.62 -6.76
N GLY A 168 12.17 -5.79 -7.25
CA GLY A 168 10.99 -5.20 -6.61
C GLY A 168 10.75 -5.66 -5.17
N ILE A 169 11.11 -6.90 -4.83
CA ILE A 169 11.03 -7.42 -3.45
C ILE A 169 12.14 -6.84 -2.56
N TYR A 170 13.31 -6.55 -3.11
CA TYR A 170 14.46 -6.05 -2.36
C TYR A 170 14.36 -4.53 -2.03
N ALA A 171 13.69 -3.77 -2.89
CA ALA A 171 13.68 -2.30 -2.91
C ALA A 171 12.91 -1.61 -1.77
#